data_AF-A0A433D4J7-F1
#
_entry.id   AF-A0A433D4J7-F1
#
_cell.length_a   1.000
_cell.length_b   1.000
_cell.length_c   1.000
_cell.angle_alpha   90.00
_cell.angle_beta   90.00
_cell.angle_gamma   90.00
#
_symmetry.space_group_name_H-M   'P 1'
#
loop_
_entity.id
_entity.type
_entity.pdbx_description
1 polymer ?
#
loop_
_entity_poly.entity_id
_entity_poly.type
_entity_poly.pdbx_seq_one_letter_code
_entity_poly.pdbx_strand_id
1 'polypeptide(L)'
;MSGTISYVSLLAQSLGPGVILCPSCPKLSLYFVSAFTTCIFILLHIVWMMLAFEGFSASSAVSRAFQTSWVILTHLAASYAVSYRSSPLSFLTLRQTSNPSFHQTTQTLLNASVIINLGCLYSIIACLGLLGVSSVLVIRSLMRLYKSSGSESASNAGGAGGL
;
A
#
# COMPACT_ATOMS: atom_id res chain seq x y z
N MET A 1 0.55 5.89 11.30
CA MET A 1 -0.49 6.90 11.62
C MET A 1 -1.14 7.54 10.40
N SER A 2 -0.50 7.49 9.21
CA SER A 2 -1.04 8.10 7.99
C SER A 2 -2.36 7.48 7.51
N GLY A 3 -2.56 6.17 7.71
CA GLY A 3 -3.77 5.47 7.29
C GLY A 3 -5.02 5.87 8.06
N THR A 4 -4.91 6.12 9.37
CA THR A 4 -6.06 6.49 10.22
C THR A 4 -6.55 7.91 9.94
N ILE A 5 -5.65 8.87 9.73
CA ILE A 5 -6.03 10.27 9.45
C ILE A 5 -6.72 10.38 8.07
N SER A 6 -6.26 9.63 7.06
CA SER A 6 -6.93 9.60 5.75
C SER A 6 -8.24 8.81 5.74
N TYR A 7 -8.37 7.76 6.55
CA TYR A 7 -9.56 6.91 6.57
C TYR A 7 -10.72 7.53 7.34
N VAL A 8 -10.47 8.21 8.47
CA VAL A 8 -11.52 8.80 9.30
C VAL A 8 -12.35 9.84 8.53
N SER A 9 -11.71 10.66 7.70
CA SER A 9 -12.42 11.66 6.87
C SER A 9 -13.32 11.02 5.81
N LEU A 10 -12.90 9.90 5.19
CA LEU A 10 -13.70 9.15 4.23
C LEU A 10 -14.82 8.35 4.91
N LEU A 11 -14.56 7.84 6.11
CA LEU A 11 -15.55 7.14 6.91
C LEU A 11 -16.66 8.09 7.36
N ALA A 12 -16.32 9.30 7.80
CA ALA A 12 -17.29 10.34 8.13
C ALA A 12 -18.18 10.72 6.93
N GLN A 13 -17.60 10.83 5.72
CA GLN A 13 -18.36 11.05 4.49
C GLN A 13 -19.22 9.86 4.06
N SER A 14 -18.89 8.64 4.47
CA SER A 14 -19.68 7.42 4.17
C SER A 14 -20.93 7.27 5.03
N LEU A 15 -21.04 8.01 6.14
CA LEU A 15 -22.22 8.04 7.01
C LEU A 15 -23.35 8.92 6.43
N GLY A 16 -23.10 9.70 5.38
CA GLY A 16 -24.13 10.44 4.67
C GLY A 16 -25.05 9.50 3.86
N PRO A 17 -26.33 9.86 3.64
CA PRO A 17 -27.32 9.01 2.97
C PRO A 17 -27.10 8.83 1.44
N GLY A 18 -25.90 9.11 0.92
CA GLY A 18 -25.57 9.06 -0.50
C GLY A 18 -24.53 8.00 -0.82
N VAL A 19 -24.91 6.97 -1.57
CA VAL A 19 -23.96 6.06 -2.21
C VAL A 19 -23.43 6.68 -3.50
N ILE A 20 -22.18 7.13 -3.48
CA ILE A 20 -21.50 7.58 -4.69
C ILE A 20 -21.00 6.34 -5.45
N LEU A 21 -21.71 6.00 -6.52
CA LEU A 21 -21.29 4.95 -7.46
C LEU A 21 -20.16 5.47 -8.35
N CYS A 22 -19.13 4.64 -8.54
CA CYS A 22 -18.06 4.95 -9.46
C CYS A 22 -18.58 4.82 -10.91
N PRO A 23 -18.44 5.85 -11.77
CA PRO A 23 -18.90 5.77 -13.16
C PRO A 23 -18.18 4.68 -13.97
N SER A 24 -16.97 4.29 -13.56
CA SER A 24 -16.16 3.27 -14.21
C SER A 24 -16.60 1.82 -13.90
N CYS A 25 -17.24 1.60 -12.74
CA CYS A 25 -17.62 0.28 -12.25
C CYS A 25 -18.94 0.37 -11.47
N PRO A 26 -20.11 0.25 -12.13
CA PRO A 26 -21.41 0.34 -11.46
C PRO A 26 -21.65 -0.80 -10.44
N LYS A 27 -20.82 -1.85 -10.47
CA LYS A 27 -20.88 -2.99 -9.53
C LYS A 27 -20.08 -2.79 -8.23
N LEU A 28 -19.19 -1.80 -8.14
CA LEU A 28 -18.33 -1.60 -6.98
C LEU A 28 -18.47 -0.19 -6.42
N SER A 29 -18.72 -0.08 -5.12
CA SER A 29 -18.80 1.22 -4.44
C SER A 29 -17.41 1.83 -4.25
N LEU A 30 -17.34 3.16 -4.37
CA LEU A 30 -16.10 3.91 -4.15
C LEU A 30 -15.56 3.71 -2.73
N TYR A 31 -16.46 3.55 -1.75
CA TYR A 31 -16.16 3.23 -0.36
C TYR A 31 -15.49 1.86 -0.17
N PHE A 32 -15.91 0.85 -0.93
CA PHE A 32 -15.29 -0.48 -0.84
C PHE A 32 -13.84 -0.44 -1.36
N VAL A 33 -13.62 0.24 -2.48
CA VAL A 33 -12.28 0.41 -3.06
C VAL A 33 -11.37 1.20 -2.10
N SER A 34 -11.87 2.29 -1.51
CA SER A 34 -11.08 3.09 -0.57
C SER A 34 -10.71 2.28 0.68
N ALA A 35 -11.66 1.57 1.29
CA ALA A 35 -11.41 0.70 2.43
C ALA A 35 -10.36 -0.37 2.12
N PHE A 36 -10.45 -1.03 0.96
CA PHE A 36 -9.48 -2.05 0.55
C PHE A 36 -8.07 -1.46 0.39
N THR A 37 -7.95 -0.29 -0.26
CA THR A 37 -6.66 0.39 -0.42
C THR A 37 -6.07 0.83 0.92
N THR A 38 -6.90 1.28 1.87
CA THR A 38 -6.45 1.63 3.23
C THR A 38 -5.91 0.40 3.96
N CYS A 39 -6.61 -0.74 3.90
CA CYS A 39 -6.13 -1.98 4.51
C CYS A 39 -4.77 -2.40 3.95
N ILE A 40 -4.58 -2.34 2.62
CA ILE A 40 -3.28 -2.65 2.01
C ILE A 40 -2.19 -1.68 2.48
N PHE A 41 -2.48 -0.38 2.56
CA PHE A 41 -1.52 0.61 3.06
C PHE A 41 -1.12 0.37 4.51
N ILE A 42 -2.06 -0.05 5.36
CA ILE A 42 -1.76 -0.41 6.75
C ILE A 42 -0.83 -1.63 6.81
N LEU A 43 -1.14 -2.67 6.05
CA LEU A 43 -0.30 -3.88 5.98
C LEU A 43 1.11 -3.56 5.46
N LEU A 44 1.19 -2.78 4.38
CA LEU A 44 2.47 -2.36 3.80
C LEU A 44 3.30 -1.56 4.80
N HIS A 45 2.66 -0.67 5.56
CA HIS A 45 3.33 0.13 6.59
C HIS A 45 3.82 -0.73 7.76
N ILE A 46 3.12 -1.81 8.14
CA ILE A 46 3.60 -2.78 9.15
C ILE A 46 4.86 -3.49 8.63
N VAL A 47 4.84 -3.95 7.37
CA VAL A 47 5.99 -4.61 6.72
C VAL A 47 7.19 -3.66 6.63
N TRP A 48 6.98 -2.38 6.29
CA TRP A 48 8.04 -1.39 6.27
C TRP A 48 8.69 -1.16 7.64
N MET A 49 7.92 -1.16 8.72
CA MET A 49 8.49 -1.03 10.06
C MET A 49 9.34 -2.26 10.43
N MET A 50 8.87 -3.46 10.07
CA MET A 50 9.65 -4.69 10.28
C MET A 50 10.96 -4.67 9.49
N LEU A 51 10.91 -4.30 8.20
CA LEU A 51 12.09 -4.18 7.34
C LEU A 51 13.06 -3.08 7.81
N ALA A 52 12.55 -1.96 8.32
CA ALA A 52 13.39 -0.89 8.84
C ALA A 52 14.17 -1.34 10.08
N PHE A 53 13.50 -2.00 11.04
CA PHE A 53 14.18 -2.54 12.22
C PHE A 53 15.21 -3.63 11.86
N GLU A 54 14.88 -4.50 10.92
CA GLU A 54 15.81 -5.51 10.43
C GLU A 54 17.03 -4.88 9.74
N GLY A 55 16.80 -3.85 8.93
CA GLY A 55 17.85 -3.05 8.30
C GLY A 55 18.80 -2.43 9.33
N PHE A 56 18.26 -1.88 10.41
CA PHE A 56 19.08 -1.32 11.49
C PHE A 56 19.88 -2.39 12.26
N SER A 57 19.35 -3.60 12.40
CA SER A 57 20.01 -4.69 13.11
C SER A 57 21.08 -5.42 12.28
N ALA A 58 21.14 -5.20 10.97
CA ALA A 58 22.11 -5.86 10.10
C ALA A 58 23.55 -5.34 10.33
N SER A 59 24.49 -6.25 10.55
CA SER A 59 25.91 -5.91 10.79
C SER A 59 26.65 -5.41 9.54
N SER A 60 26.16 -5.76 8.35
CA SER A 60 26.77 -5.34 7.09
C SER A 60 26.21 -4.00 6.62
N ALA A 61 27.10 -3.01 6.44
CA ALA A 61 26.74 -1.66 6.01
C ALA A 61 25.99 -1.63 4.66
N VAL A 62 26.35 -2.55 3.74
CA VAL A 62 25.72 -2.67 2.42
C VAL A 62 24.29 -3.19 2.52
N SER A 63 24.04 -4.24 3.31
CA SER A 63 22.68 -4.78 3.49
C SER A 63 21.77 -3.77 4.20
N ARG A 64 22.33 -3.05 5.19
CA ARG A 64 21.62 -1.98 5.88
C ARG A 64 21.18 -0.87 4.92
N ALA A 65 22.10 -0.38 4.08
CA ALA A 65 21.79 0.67 3.11
C ALA A 65 20.74 0.20 2.09
N PHE A 66 20.84 -1.04 1.59
CA PHE A 66 19.88 -1.59 0.62
C PHE A 66 18.48 -1.70 1.22
N GLN A 67 18.34 -2.26 2.42
CA GLN A 67 17.02 -2.44 3.06
C GLN A 67 16.38 -1.10 3.42
N THR A 68 17.13 -0.15 4.00
CA THR A 68 16.60 1.18 4.33
C THR A 68 16.24 1.98 3.08
N SER A 69 17.08 1.95 2.04
CA SER A 69 16.80 2.61 0.76
C SER A 69 15.57 2.01 0.08
N TRP A 70 15.41 0.68 0.12
CA TRP A 70 14.23 -0.01 -0.41
C TRP A 70 12.93 0.45 0.26
N VAL A 71 12.92 0.62 1.59
CA VAL A 71 11.76 1.15 2.32
C VAL A 71 11.41 2.57 1.86
N ILE A 72 12.40 3.46 1.73
CA ILE A 72 12.17 4.84 1.25
C ILE A 72 11.65 4.84 -0.18
N LEU A 73 12.24 4.04 -1.06
CA LEU A 73 11.88 3.97 -2.47
C LEU A 73 10.47 3.41 -2.65
N THR A 74 10.12 2.35 -1.92
CA THR A 74 8.76 1.78 -1.96
C THR A 74 7.72 2.70 -1.32
N HIS A 75 8.10 3.46 -0.28
CA HIS A 75 7.24 4.49 0.29
C HIS A 75 6.97 5.63 -0.70
N LEU A 76 8.00 6.08 -1.41
CA LEU A 76 7.86 7.08 -2.46
C LEU A 76 7.01 6.56 -3.62
N ALA A 77 7.26 5.34 -4.08
CA ALA A 77 6.50 4.68 -5.14
C ALA A 77 5.01 4.55 -4.79
N ALA A 78 4.69 4.16 -3.55
CA ALA A 78 3.31 4.09 -3.07
C ALA A 78 2.65 5.48 -3.03
N SER A 79 3.34 6.52 -2.57
CA SER A 79 2.86 7.91 -2.59
C SER A 79 2.60 8.43 -4.02
N TYR A 80 3.46 8.08 -4.97
CA TYR A 80 3.25 8.40 -6.39
C TYR A 80 2.06 7.63 -6.96
N ALA A 81 1.94 6.32 -6.68
CA ALA A 81 0.84 5.49 -7.15
C ALA A 81 -0.52 6.01 -6.66
N VAL A 82 -0.59 6.53 -5.44
CA VAL A 82 -1.80 7.18 -4.91
C VAL A 82 -2.02 8.56 -5.53
N SER A 83 -0.97 9.36 -5.73
CA SER A 83 -1.08 10.67 -6.38
C SER A 83 -1.68 10.59 -7.79
N TYR A 84 -1.34 9.55 -8.56
CA TYR A 84 -1.95 9.29 -9.87
C TYR A 84 -3.47 9.05 -9.83
N ARG A 85 -4.01 8.58 -8.70
CA ARG A 85 -5.46 8.43 -8.48
C ARG A 85 -6.15 9.77 -8.20
N SER A 86 -5.45 10.73 -7.61
CA SER A 86 -5.99 12.03 -7.19
C SER A 86 -5.99 13.08 -8.31
N SER A 87 -5.18 12.91 -9.35
CA SER A 87 -5.06 13.89 -10.46
C SER A 87 -6.39 14.26 -11.15
N PRO A 88 -7.36 13.37 -11.37
CA PRO A 88 -8.69 13.77 -11.87
C PRO A 88 -9.65 14.23 -10.76
N LEU A 89 -9.43 13.85 -9.48
CA LEU A 89 -10.38 14.08 -8.38
C LEU A 89 -10.15 15.42 -7.65
N SER A 90 -8.91 15.90 -7.57
CA SER A 90 -8.57 17.19 -6.93
C SER A 90 -9.07 18.38 -7.74
N PHE A 91 -9.13 18.27 -9.08
CA PHE A 91 -9.71 19.28 -9.95
C PHE A 91 -11.25 19.32 -9.87
N LEU A 92 -11.88 18.17 -9.62
CA LEU A 92 -13.33 18.05 -9.42
C LEU A 92 -13.76 18.55 -8.04
N THR A 93 -12.99 18.27 -6.97
CA THR A 93 -13.34 18.67 -5.59
C THR A 93 -13.17 20.19 -5.37
N LEU A 94 -12.20 20.85 -6.02
CA LEU A 94 -12.05 22.31 -5.96
C LEU A 94 -13.11 23.07 -6.77
N ARG A 95 -13.82 22.42 -7.70
CA ARG A 95 -14.91 23.03 -8.47
C ARG A 95 -16.30 22.77 -7.88
N GLN A 96 -16.43 21.83 -6.95
CA GLN A 96 -17.73 21.42 -6.40
C GLN A 96 -18.21 22.33 -5.25
N THR A 97 -17.34 23.18 -4.69
CA THR A 97 -17.72 24.13 -3.63
C THR A 97 -18.08 25.52 -4.15
N SER A 98 -17.98 25.79 -5.47
CA SER A 98 -18.19 27.14 -6.02
C SER A 98 -19.42 27.33 -6.91
N ASN A 99 -20.21 26.28 -7.22
CA ASN A 99 -21.50 26.46 -7.89
C ASN A 99 -22.41 25.20 -7.84
N PRO A 100 -23.61 25.25 -7.24
CA PRO A 100 -24.54 24.12 -7.20
C PRO A 100 -25.33 23.87 -8.51
N SER A 101 -25.15 24.70 -9.54
CA SER A 101 -26.03 24.69 -10.74
C SER A 101 -25.51 23.91 -11.95
N PHE A 102 -24.35 23.24 -11.85
CA PHE A 102 -23.73 22.53 -12.99
C PHE A 102 -23.91 21.00 -12.87
N HIS A 103 -25.16 20.54 -12.73
CA HIS A 103 -25.46 19.14 -12.42
C HIS A 103 -25.70 18.24 -13.65
N GLN A 104 -25.41 18.67 -14.89
CA GLN A 104 -25.82 17.86 -16.06
C GLN A 104 -24.92 17.86 -17.30
N THR A 105 -23.90 18.73 -17.41
CA THR A 105 -23.15 18.89 -18.68
C THR A 105 -21.73 18.31 -18.69
N THR A 106 -21.22 17.78 -17.58
CA THR A 106 -19.89 17.13 -17.50
C THR A 106 -19.93 15.60 -17.42
N GLN A 107 -21.10 14.97 -17.58
CA GLN A 107 -21.20 13.50 -17.68
C GLN A 107 -20.90 12.96 -19.10
N THR A 108 -20.94 13.81 -20.14
CA THR A 108 -20.83 13.37 -21.54
C THR A 108 -19.42 13.46 -22.16
N LEU A 109 -18.47 14.16 -21.53
CA LEU A 109 -17.08 14.27 -22.04
C LEU A 109 -16.09 13.24 -21.46
N LEU A 110 -16.49 12.49 -20.42
CA LEU A 110 -15.67 11.45 -19.77
C LEU A 110 -16.05 10.02 -20.17
N ASN A 111 -16.93 9.85 -21.16
CA ASN A 111 -17.42 8.55 -21.64
C ASN A 111 -16.45 7.80 -22.58
N ALA A 112 -15.22 8.28 -22.77
CA ALA A 112 -14.30 7.73 -23.78
C ALA A 112 -12.86 7.46 -23.30
N SER A 113 -12.58 7.51 -22.00
CA SER A 113 -11.22 7.23 -21.51
C SER A 113 -11.14 5.90 -20.77
N VAL A 114 -10.80 4.85 -21.52
CA VAL A 114 -10.26 3.56 -21.02
C VAL A 114 -9.22 3.76 -19.90
N ILE A 115 -8.53 4.91 -19.92
CA ILE A 115 -7.53 5.37 -18.95
C ILE A 115 -8.07 5.46 -17.51
N ILE A 116 -9.32 5.92 -17.29
CA ILE A 116 -9.87 6.11 -15.93
C ILE A 116 -10.27 4.77 -15.29
N ASN A 117 -10.79 3.83 -16.10
CA ASN A 117 -11.17 2.51 -15.61
C ASN A 117 -9.95 1.66 -15.25
N LEU A 118 -8.86 1.81 -16.02
CA LEU A 118 -7.57 1.18 -15.68
C LEU A 118 -6.96 1.76 -14.39
N GLY A 119 -7.10 3.06 -14.11
CA GLY A 119 -6.41 3.70 -12.99
C GLY A 119 -6.66 3.06 -11.61
N CYS A 120 -7.91 2.72 -11.29
CA CYS A 120 -8.23 2.07 -10.01
C CYS A 120 -7.67 0.64 -9.93
N LEU A 121 -7.80 -0.13 -11.00
CA LEU A 121 -7.29 -1.50 -11.06
C LEU A 121 -5.76 -1.51 -10.97
N TYR A 122 -5.09 -0.62 -11.71
CA TYR A 122 -3.62 -0.47 -11.69
C TYR A 122 -3.11 -0.09 -10.30
N SER A 123 -3.80 0.82 -9.59
CA SER A 123 -3.41 1.19 -8.23
C SER A 123 -3.48 -0.01 -7.27
N ILE A 124 -4.56 -0.80 -7.34
CA ILE A 124 -4.73 -2.01 -6.52
C ILE A 124 -3.65 -3.05 -6.87
N ILE A 125 -3.46 -3.34 -8.15
CA ILE A 125 -2.47 -4.33 -8.61
C ILE A 125 -1.04 -3.89 -8.23
N ALA A 126 -0.69 -2.62 -8.41
CA ALA A 126 0.61 -2.08 -8.03
C ALA A 126 0.84 -2.17 -6.51
N CYS A 127 -0.17 -1.85 -5.70
CA CYS A 127 -0.09 -2.00 -4.24
C CYS A 127 0.06 -3.46 -3.81
N LEU A 128 -0.69 -4.39 -4.41
CA LEU A 128 -0.57 -5.83 -4.16
C LEU A 128 0.80 -6.36 -4.59
N GLY A 129 1.33 -5.90 -5.72
CA GLY A 129 2.67 -6.23 -6.18
C GLY A 129 3.76 -5.76 -5.21
N LEU A 130 3.69 -4.51 -4.77
CA LEU A 130 4.61 -3.95 -3.76
C LEU A 130 4.53 -4.71 -2.42
N LEU A 131 3.32 -5.05 -1.98
CA LEU A 131 3.10 -5.86 -0.78
C LEU A 131 3.72 -7.26 -0.94
N GLY A 132 3.49 -7.92 -2.07
CA GLY A 132 4.03 -9.23 -2.38
C GLY A 132 5.55 -9.26 -2.37
N VAL A 133 6.19 -8.33 -3.09
CA VAL A 133 7.66 -8.23 -3.13
C VAL A 133 8.23 -7.96 -1.73
N SER A 134 7.62 -7.05 -0.98
CA SER A 134 8.08 -6.73 0.38
C SER A 134 7.92 -7.92 1.34
N SER A 135 6.82 -8.66 1.23
CA SER A 135 6.57 -9.88 2.02
C SER A 135 7.57 -10.98 1.70
N VAL A 136 7.89 -11.20 0.42
CA VAL A 136 8.90 -12.18 0.00
C VAL A 136 10.28 -11.83 0.55
N LEU A 137 10.65 -10.54 0.59
CA LEU A 137 11.92 -10.09 1.18
C LEU A 137 11.98 -10.41 2.68
N VAL A 138 10.92 -10.10 3.44
CA VAL A 138 10.83 -10.43 4.88
C VAL A 138 10.93 -11.94 5.09
N ILE A 139 10.14 -12.74 4.35
CA ILE A 139 10.16 -14.21 4.49
C ILE A 139 11.54 -14.77 4.18
N ARG A 140 12.22 -14.27 3.13
CA ARG A 140 13.59 -14.67 2.81
C ARG A 140 14.57 -14.31 3.92
N SER A 141 14.38 -13.17 4.56
CA SER A 141 15.24 -12.73 5.66
C SER A 141 15.06 -13.62 6.89
N LEU A 142 13.80 -13.90 7.27
CA LEU A 142 13.45 -14.83 8.35
C LEU A 142 13.97 -16.25 8.08
N MET A 143 13.86 -16.74 6.85
CA MET A 143 14.39 -18.05 6.46
C MET A 143 15.91 -18.16 6.64
N ARG A 144 16.67 -17.08 6.39
CA ARG A 144 18.12 -17.07 6.65
C ARG A 144 18.43 -17.16 8.14
N LEU A 145 17.67 -16.44 8.96
CA LEU A 145 17.81 -16.49 10.42
C LEU A 145 17.48 -17.88 10.97
N TYR A 146 16.37 -18.47 10.54
CA TYR A 146 15.97 -19.82 10.96
C TYR A 146 17.04 -20.87 10.62
N LYS A 147 17.63 -20.79 9.42
CA LYS A 147 18.72 -21.70 9.01
C LYS A 147 19.98 -21.56 9.87
N SER A 148 20.30 -20.33 10.31
CA SER A 148 21.43 -20.08 11.21
C SER A 148 21.21 -20.76 12.56
N SER A 149 20.02 -20.59 13.16
CA SER A 149 19.70 -21.17 14.48
C SER A 149 19.71 -22.70 14.49
N GLY A 150 19.30 -23.34 13.40
CA GLY A 150 19.33 -24.81 13.29
C GLY A 150 20.75 -25.40 13.25
N SER A 151 21.72 -24.64 12.73
CA SER A 151 23.11 -25.13 12.56
C SER A 151 23.87 -25.14 13.90
N GLU A 152 23.55 -24.23 14.83
CA GLU A 152 24.12 -24.20 16.18
C GLU A 152 23.68 -25.39 17.03
N SER A 153 22.42 -25.83 16.88
CA SER A 153 21.88 -26.98 17.62
C SER A 153 22.53 -28.31 17.21
N ALA A 154 22.90 -28.46 15.93
CA ALA A 154 23.57 -29.67 15.44
C ALA A 154 25.04 -29.77 15.92
N SER A 155 25.75 -28.64 16.03
CA SER A 155 27.14 -28.62 16.49
C SER A 155 27.27 -28.94 17.98
N ASN A 156 26.32 -28.47 18.81
CA ASN A 156 26.39 -28.65 20.26
C ASN A 156 26.03 -30.07 20.73
N ALA A 157 25.33 -30.86 19.91
CA ALA A 157 25.00 -32.26 20.22
C ALA A 157 26.18 -33.23 20.03
N GLY A 158 27.23 -32.84 19.30
CA GLY A 158 28.40 -33.69 19.03
C GLY A 158 29.49 -33.67 20.12
N GLY A 159 29.41 -32.78 21.11
CA GLY A 159 30.46 -32.57 22.11
C GLY A 159 30.34 -33.40 23.40
N ALA A 160 29.25 -34.14 23.60
CA ALA A 160 28.94 -34.78 24.89
C ALA A 160 29.40 -36.25 25.03
N GLY A 161 30.19 -36.77 24.08
CA GLY A 161 30.54 -38.21 24.00
C GLY A 161 31.97 -38.59 24.39
N GLY A 162 32.72 -37.74 25.09
CA GLY A 162 34.14 -37.96 25.38
C GLY A 162 34.50 -37.87 26.86
N LEU A 163 34.02 -38.79 27.68
CA LEU A 163 34.60 -39.16 28.99
C LEU A 163 34.41 -40.66 29.22
#